data_AF-A0A972J3L8-F1
#
_entry.id   AF-A0A972J3L8-F1
#
_cell.length_a   1.000
_cell.length_b   1.000
_cell.length_c   1.000
_cell.angle_alpha   90.00
_cell.angle_beta   90.00
_cell.angle_gamma   90.00
#
_symmetry.space_group_name_H-M   'P 1'
#
loop_
_entity.id
_entity.type
_entity.pdbx_description
1 polymer ?
#
loop_
_entity_poly.entity_id
_entity_poly.type
_entity_poly.pdbx_seq_one_letter_code
_entity_poly.pdbx_strand_id
1 'polypeptide(L)'
;MKKLAIALILLLATPACSISNQHSVEIQPGLDVSTPAKEVPPPAPQPLPPAQLSGDLVSPDDFEYLGAFRLPGGEDRPQTFAYGGNAMTYNPDGNSLFIMGHDRMPYGDLPDGNQVAEISIPKPVISKNIEDLNTADLSKNFQMC
;
A
#
# COMPACT_ATOMS: atom_id res chain seq x y z
N MET A 1 60.64 16.02 11.78
CA MET A 1 60.93 17.44 11.51
C MET A 1 60.40 17.81 10.14
N LYS A 2 59.70 18.96 10.06
CA LYS A 2 59.37 19.77 8.87
C LYS A 2 58.01 19.52 8.16
N LYS A 3 57.08 20.41 8.55
CA LYS A 3 56.18 21.25 7.73
C LYS A 3 54.84 20.68 7.26
N LEU A 4 53.87 20.91 8.14
CA LEU A 4 52.52 21.45 7.91
C LEU A 4 52.26 22.04 6.50
N ALA A 5 51.21 21.55 5.82
CA ALA A 5 50.40 22.33 4.89
C ALA A 5 48.95 21.84 4.99
N ILE A 6 48.14 22.62 5.68
CA ILE A 6 46.69 22.52 5.80
C ILE A 6 46.11 23.06 4.48
N ALA A 7 45.31 22.27 3.77
CA ALA A 7 44.46 22.76 2.69
C ALA A 7 43.00 22.49 3.07
N LEU A 8 42.39 23.54 3.62
CA LEU A 8 40.97 23.69 3.88
C LEU A 8 40.25 23.83 2.53
N ILE A 9 39.43 22.84 2.14
CA ILE A 9 38.50 22.99 1.01
C ILE A 9 37.09 22.97 1.59
N LEU A 10 36.51 24.17 1.60
CA LEU A 10 35.14 24.48 1.97
C LEU A 10 34.25 24.34 0.73
N LEU A 11 33.03 23.81 0.95
CA LEU A 11 31.81 24.04 0.17
C LEU A 11 31.68 23.38 -1.22
N LEU A 12 30.66 22.52 -1.38
CA LEU A 12 29.41 22.86 -2.08
C LEU A 12 28.47 21.63 -2.16
N ALA A 13 27.27 21.81 -1.62
CA ALA A 13 26.14 20.91 -1.77
C ALA A 13 25.65 20.91 -3.23
N THR A 14 25.36 19.73 -3.79
CA THR A 14 24.62 19.61 -5.05
C THR A 14 23.16 19.25 -4.77
N PRO A 15 22.19 20.09 -5.16
CA PRO A 15 20.77 19.78 -5.07
C PRO A 15 20.29 18.93 -6.26
N ALA A 16 19.34 18.03 -5.94
CA ALA A 16 18.18 17.59 -6.73
C ALA A 16 18.34 17.29 -8.24
N CYS A 17 18.21 16.02 -8.61
CA CYS A 17 17.71 15.64 -9.93
C CYS A 17 16.21 15.97 -10.02
N SER A 18 15.87 17.19 -10.43
CA SER A 18 14.57 17.48 -11.06
C SER A 18 14.70 17.16 -12.55
N ILE A 19 14.14 16.03 -12.99
CA ILE A 19 13.88 15.81 -14.41
C ILE A 19 12.63 16.63 -14.77
N SER A 20 12.89 17.85 -15.23
CA SER A 20 11.92 18.67 -15.94
C SER A 20 11.92 18.20 -17.39
N ASN A 21 10.97 17.34 -17.75
CA ASN A 21 10.81 16.92 -19.14
C ASN A 21 10.04 18.00 -19.90
N GLN A 22 10.72 19.11 -20.23
CA GLN A 22 10.24 20.07 -21.23
C GLN A 22 10.63 19.53 -22.60
N HIS A 23 9.71 18.82 -23.24
CA HIS A 23 9.83 18.56 -24.67
C HIS A 23 9.40 19.84 -25.41
N SER A 24 10.40 20.59 -25.85
CA SER A 24 10.24 21.72 -26.75
C SER A 24 9.66 21.23 -28.08
N VAL A 25 8.47 21.72 -28.44
CA VAL A 25 7.92 21.49 -29.78
C VAL A 25 8.66 22.43 -30.73
N GLU A 26 9.60 21.86 -31.50
CA GLU A 26 10.23 22.53 -32.63
C GLU A 26 9.21 22.66 -33.77
N ILE A 27 8.82 23.89 -34.10
CA ILE A 27 7.96 24.16 -35.27
C ILE A 27 8.81 23.99 -36.52
N GLN A 28 8.65 22.85 -37.21
CA GLN A 28 9.12 22.71 -38.59
C GLN A 28 8.00 23.10 -39.55
N PRO A 29 8.20 24.09 -40.44
CA PRO A 29 7.25 24.39 -41.50
C PRO A 29 7.47 23.40 -42.65
N GLY A 30 6.57 22.45 -42.82
CA GLY A 30 6.61 21.49 -43.92
C GLY A 30 5.22 20.95 -44.22
N LEU A 31 4.71 21.32 -45.39
CA LEU A 31 3.41 20.94 -45.93
C LEU A 31 3.33 19.42 -46.14
N ASP A 32 2.37 18.76 -45.50
CA ASP A 32 1.73 17.58 -46.08
C ASP A 32 0.23 17.64 -45.80
N VAL A 33 -0.52 17.99 -46.84
CA VAL A 33 -1.98 17.97 -46.84
C VAL A 33 -2.40 16.52 -47.03
N SER A 34 -2.50 15.76 -45.94
CA SER A 34 -3.29 14.53 -45.94
C SER A 34 -4.63 14.81 -45.27
N THR A 35 -5.69 14.64 -46.06
CA THR A 35 -7.08 14.63 -45.58
C THR A 35 -7.21 13.72 -44.36
N PRO A 36 -7.81 14.16 -43.24
CA PRO A 36 -8.06 13.27 -42.12
C PRO A 36 -9.02 12.16 -42.57
N ALA A 37 -8.53 10.92 -42.61
CA ALA A 37 -9.40 9.77 -42.49
C ALA A 37 -10.14 9.93 -41.16
N LYS A 38 -11.47 9.91 -41.19
CA LYS A 38 -12.30 9.95 -40.00
C LYS A 38 -12.05 8.67 -39.20
N GLU A 39 -11.07 8.71 -38.31
CA GLU A 39 -10.78 7.62 -37.39
C GLU A 39 -12.01 7.43 -36.51
N VAL A 40 -12.70 6.31 -36.70
CA VAL A 40 -13.84 5.91 -35.87
C VAL A 40 -13.22 5.55 -34.51
N PRO A 41 -13.61 6.23 -33.42
CA PRO A 41 -13.11 5.90 -32.10
C PRO A 41 -13.40 4.42 -31.79
N PRO A 42 -12.49 3.71 -31.12
CA PRO A 42 -12.78 2.38 -30.60
C PRO A 42 -14.10 2.41 -29.81
N PRO A 43 -14.96 1.38 -29.93
CA PRO A 43 -16.17 1.32 -29.12
C PRO A 43 -15.76 1.40 -27.66
N ALA A 44 -16.40 2.32 -26.92
CA ALA A 44 -16.16 2.49 -25.50
C ALA A 44 -16.30 1.14 -24.78
N PRO A 45 -15.45 0.84 -23.77
CA PRO A 45 -15.62 -0.33 -22.94
C PRO A 45 -17.06 -0.36 -22.42
N GLN A 46 -17.79 -1.43 -22.73
CA GLN A 46 -19.14 -1.59 -22.21
C GLN A 46 -19.06 -1.69 -20.68
N PRO A 47 -19.96 -1.04 -19.94
CA PRO A 47 -20.04 -1.23 -18.49
C PRO A 47 -20.17 -2.72 -18.20
N LEU A 48 -19.35 -3.22 -17.28
CA LEU A 48 -19.55 -4.57 -16.72
C LEU A 48 -21.00 -4.65 -16.23
N PRO A 49 -21.73 -5.75 -16.53
CA PRO A 49 -23.05 -5.97 -15.95
C PRO A 49 -22.95 -5.77 -14.43
N PRO A 50 -23.93 -5.09 -13.81
CA PRO A 50 -23.99 -5.01 -12.36
C PRO A 50 -23.89 -6.43 -11.81
N ALA A 51 -23.01 -6.66 -10.83
CA ALA A 51 -23.00 -7.92 -10.11
C ALA A 51 -24.44 -8.18 -9.63
N GLN A 52 -25.04 -9.28 -10.09
CA GLN A 52 -26.35 -9.68 -9.60
C GLN A 52 -26.20 -9.99 -8.11
N LEU A 53 -26.64 -9.04 -7.28
CA LEU A 53 -26.78 -9.27 -5.86
C LEU A 53 -27.79 -10.42 -5.73
N SER A 54 -27.38 -11.56 -5.18
CA SER A 54 -28.33 -12.55 -4.67
C SER A 54 -29.13 -11.81 -3.62
N GLY A 55 -30.34 -11.39 -3.96
CA GLY A 55 -31.16 -10.44 -3.19
C GLY A 55 -31.67 -10.99 -1.86
N ASP A 56 -31.05 -12.04 -1.35
CA ASP A 56 -31.38 -12.65 -0.08
C ASP A 56 -30.79 -11.80 1.04
N LEU A 57 -31.66 -11.45 1.99
CA LEU A 57 -31.26 -10.72 3.18
C LEU A 57 -30.33 -11.61 4.01
N VAL A 58 -29.08 -11.19 4.17
CA VAL A 58 -28.15 -11.85 5.10
C VAL A 58 -28.66 -11.66 6.52
N SER A 59 -28.86 -12.78 7.21
CA SER A 59 -29.32 -12.90 8.58
C SER A 59 -28.18 -13.36 9.50
N PRO A 60 -28.30 -13.16 10.83
CA PRO A 60 -27.31 -13.68 11.77
C PRO A 60 -27.08 -15.19 11.67
N ASP A 61 -28.11 -15.95 11.30
CA ASP A 61 -28.06 -17.41 11.17
C ASP A 61 -27.26 -17.86 9.93
N ASP A 62 -26.93 -16.95 9.01
CA ASP A 62 -26.05 -17.22 7.86
C ASP A 62 -24.55 -17.22 8.24
N PHE A 63 -24.21 -16.92 9.50
CA PHE A 63 -22.84 -16.87 9.98
C PHE A 63 -22.55 -17.95 11.02
N GLU A 64 -21.45 -18.66 10.82
CA GLU A 64 -20.87 -19.55 11.83
C GLU A 64 -19.58 -18.92 12.39
N TYR A 65 -19.46 -18.87 13.70
CA TYR A 65 -18.22 -18.43 14.34
C TYR A 65 -17.18 -19.56 14.29
N LEU A 66 -16.17 -19.37 13.44
CA LEU A 66 -15.10 -20.37 13.27
C LEU A 66 -13.98 -20.28 14.32
N GLY A 67 -13.91 -19.19 15.10
CA GLY A 67 -12.87 -18.96 16.10
C GLY A 67 -12.12 -17.64 15.91
N ALA A 68 -10.95 -17.55 16.54
CA ALA A 68 -10.04 -16.42 16.43
C ALA A 68 -8.57 -16.88 16.28
N PHE A 69 -7.71 -15.93 15.93
CA PHE A 69 -6.26 -16.08 15.91
C PHE A 69 -5.59 -14.75 16.31
N ARG A 70 -4.31 -14.79 16.70
CA ARG A 70 -3.49 -13.64 17.09
C ARG A 70 -2.77 -13.05 15.88
N LEU A 71 -2.60 -11.73 15.88
CA LEU A 71 -1.71 -11.06 14.94
C LEU A 71 -0.24 -11.24 15.34
N PRO A 72 0.70 -11.30 14.39
CA PRO A 72 2.13 -11.29 14.70
C PRO A 72 2.60 -9.90 15.12
N GLY A 73 3.87 -9.80 15.54
CA GLY A 73 4.52 -8.53 15.86
C GLY A 73 4.55 -8.23 17.36
N GLY A 74 5.28 -7.16 17.70
CA GLY A 74 5.40 -6.65 19.07
C GLY A 74 4.63 -5.35 19.27
N GLU A 75 4.94 -4.65 20.35
CA GLU A 75 4.31 -3.37 20.73
C GLU A 75 5.07 -2.14 20.22
N ASP A 76 6.17 -2.35 19.48
CA ASP A 76 7.06 -1.29 19.03
C ASP A 76 6.45 -0.52 17.85
N ARG A 77 6.26 0.79 18.05
CA ARG A 77 5.72 1.70 17.04
C ARG A 77 6.82 2.16 16.07
N PRO A 78 6.53 2.31 14.77
CA PRO A 78 5.21 2.16 14.12
C PRO A 78 4.87 0.72 13.66
N GLN A 79 5.83 -0.21 13.73
CA GLN A 79 5.73 -1.56 13.15
C GLN A 79 4.99 -2.53 14.07
N THR A 80 3.77 -2.15 14.43
CA THR A 80 2.87 -2.89 15.30
C THR A 80 1.43 -2.78 14.79
N PHE A 81 0.59 -3.73 15.16
CA PHE A 81 -0.86 -3.66 14.94
C PHE A 81 -1.62 -3.00 16.10
N ALA A 82 -0.94 -2.65 17.19
CA ALA A 82 -1.55 -1.90 18.28
C ALA A 82 -2.10 -0.57 17.75
N TYR A 83 -3.34 -0.23 18.12
CA TYR A 83 -4.06 0.95 17.61
C TYR A 83 -4.06 1.06 16.07
N GLY A 84 -4.04 -0.09 15.39
CA GLY A 84 -4.21 -0.20 13.95
C GLY A 84 -5.53 -0.85 13.57
N GLY A 85 -5.55 -1.56 12.43
CA GLY A 85 -6.70 -2.34 11.98
C GLY A 85 -7.87 -1.52 11.42
N ASN A 86 -7.72 -0.19 11.28
CA ASN A 86 -8.77 0.67 10.69
C ASN A 86 -9.05 0.36 9.22
N ALA A 87 -8.15 -0.34 8.55
CA ALA A 87 -8.37 -0.90 7.23
C ALA A 87 -7.82 -2.33 7.18
N MET A 88 -8.63 -3.22 6.60
CA MET A 88 -8.27 -4.61 6.33
C MET A 88 -8.90 -5.04 5.00
N THR A 89 -8.16 -5.81 4.21
CA THR A 89 -8.71 -6.49 3.03
C THR A 89 -8.07 -7.85 2.81
N TYR A 90 -8.79 -8.72 2.09
CA TYR A 90 -8.36 -10.08 1.77
C TYR A 90 -7.62 -10.12 0.44
N ASN A 91 -6.50 -10.84 0.41
CA ASN A 91 -5.76 -11.17 -0.80
C ASN A 91 -6.10 -12.61 -1.24
N PRO A 92 -6.89 -12.81 -2.30
CA PRO A 92 -7.29 -14.14 -2.75
C PRO A 92 -6.13 -14.96 -3.32
N ASP A 93 -5.11 -14.32 -3.88
CA ASP A 93 -3.98 -15.02 -4.50
C ASP A 93 -3.04 -15.64 -3.45
N GLY A 94 -2.94 -15.00 -2.28
CA GLY A 94 -2.08 -15.42 -1.18
C GLY A 94 -2.80 -16.08 0.00
N ASN A 95 -4.13 -16.09 0.00
CA ASN A 95 -4.96 -16.42 1.17
C ASN A 95 -4.46 -15.70 2.44
N SER A 96 -4.30 -14.38 2.33
CA SER A 96 -3.68 -13.51 3.33
C SER A 96 -4.52 -12.26 3.57
N LEU A 97 -4.20 -11.53 4.64
CA LEU A 97 -4.83 -10.27 4.96
C LEU A 97 -3.82 -9.13 4.84
N PHE A 98 -4.20 -8.07 4.14
CA PHE A 98 -3.56 -6.78 4.28
C PHE A 98 -4.21 -6.04 5.44
N ILE A 99 -3.41 -5.64 6.42
CA ILE A 99 -3.89 -4.96 7.63
C ILE A 99 -3.05 -3.72 7.85
N MET A 100 -3.73 -2.59 8.07
CA MET A 100 -3.04 -1.37 8.49
C MET A 100 -2.53 -1.53 9.93
N GLY A 101 -1.26 -1.23 10.14
CA GLY A 101 -0.61 -1.13 11.45
C GLY A 101 -1.03 0.12 12.22
N HIS A 102 -0.22 0.50 13.19
CA HIS A 102 -0.48 1.60 14.11
C HIS A 102 -0.85 2.89 13.37
N ASP A 103 -1.91 3.56 13.84
CA ASP A 103 -2.34 4.83 13.27
C ASP A 103 -1.26 5.91 13.32
N ARG A 104 -1.23 6.75 12.29
CA ARG A 104 -0.45 7.99 12.30
C ARG A 104 -0.95 8.88 13.42
N MET A 105 -0.02 9.44 14.19
CA MET A 105 -0.35 10.38 15.26
C MET A 105 -0.18 11.83 14.79
N PRO A 106 -1.13 12.72 15.11
CA PRO A 106 -1.00 14.15 14.82
C PRO A 106 0.26 14.75 15.46
N TYR A 107 0.72 15.90 14.95
CA TYR A 107 1.83 16.69 15.51
C TYR A 107 3.21 16.01 15.53
N GLY A 108 3.38 14.89 14.83
CA GLY A 108 4.70 14.33 14.52
C GLY A 108 5.20 13.23 15.46
N ASP A 109 4.37 12.75 16.40
CA ASP A 109 4.75 11.65 17.30
C ASP A 109 4.98 10.32 16.57
N LEU A 110 4.29 10.13 15.44
CA LEU A 110 4.44 8.94 14.59
C LEU A 110 4.16 9.31 13.11
N PRO A 111 5.11 9.99 12.44
CA PRO A 111 4.93 10.51 11.09
C PRO A 111 4.87 9.40 10.03
N ASP A 112 5.38 8.22 10.37
CA ASP A 112 5.44 7.00 9.58
C ASP A 112 4.42 5.94 10.06
N GLY A 113 3.37 6.33 10.78
CA GLY A 113 2.22 5.46 11.04
C GLY A 113 1.41 5.17 9.77
N ASN A 114 0.30 4.46 9.92
CA ASN A 114 -0.55 3.96 8.82
C ASN A 114 0.18 3.04 7.82
N GLN A 115 1.29 2.43 8.22
CA GLN A 115 1.94 1.39 7.40
C GLN A 115 1.02 0.19 7.25
N VAL A 116 1.13 -0.54 6.15
CA VAL A 116 0.35 -1.77 5.90
C VAL A 116 1.29 -2.97 5.94
N ALA A 117 0.85 -4.03 6.59
CA ALA A 117 1.51 -5.34 6.58
C ALA A 117 0.59 -6.39 5.95
N GLU A 118 1.21 -7.44 5.40
CA GLU A 118 0.48 -8.62 4.92
C GLU A 118 0.75 -9.79 5.87
N ILE A 119 -0.32 -10.44 6.34
CA ILE A 119 -0.22 -11.57 7.27
C ILE A 119 -0.90 -12.83 6.72
N SER A 120 -0.47 -14.01 7.17
CA SER A 120 -1.15 -15.26 6.88
C SER A 120 -2.49 -15.39 7.65
N ILE A 121 -3.37 -16.29 7.20
CA ILE A 121 -4.60 -16.65 7.91
C ILE A 121 -4.45 -18.06 8.47
N PRO A 122 -4.07 -18.23 9.75
CA PRO A 122 -3.99 -19.55 10.38
C PRO A 122 -5.38 -20.11 10.64
N LYS A 123 -5.46 -21.42 10.93
CA LYS A 123 -6.73 -22.04 11.33
C LYS A 123 -7.28 -21.34 12.60
N PRO A 124 -8.48 -20.76 12.57
CA PRO A 124 -9.06 -20.14 13.77
C PRO A 124 -9.36 -21.20 14.85
N VAL A 125 -9.27 -20.79 16.11
CA VAL A 125 -9.55 -21.64 17.28
C VAL A 125 -10.67 -21.02 18.10
N ILE A 126 -11.65 -21.83 18.49
CA ILE A 126 -12.68 -21.43 19.46
C ILE A 126 -12.09 -21.63 20.86
N SER A 127 -11.50 -20.57 21.43
CA SER A 127 -11.07 -20.56 22.83
C SER A 127 -11.34 -19.21 23.47
N LYS A 128 -11.48 -19.22 24.80
CA LYS A 128 -11.53 -18.02 25.64
C LYS A 128 -10.14 -17.67 26.20
N ASN A 129 -9.16 -18.56 26.11
CA ASN A 129 -7.79 -18.29 26.54
C ASN A 129 -6.96 -17.85 25.34
N ILE A 130 -6.28 -16.72 25.48
CA ILE A 130 -5.49 -16.13 24.39
C ILE A 130 -4.31 -17.01 23.96
N GLU A 131 -3.75 -17.81 24.88
CA GLU A 131 -2.61 -18.68 24.60
C GLU A 131 -2.98 -19.92 23.77
N ASP A 132 -4.26 -20.28 23.72
CA ASP A 132 -4.75 -21.38 22.88
C ASP A 132 -4.91 -20.97 21.41
N LEU A 133 -4.84 -19.66 21.12
CA LEU A 133 -5.05 -19.13 19.78
C LEU A 133 -3.77 -19.26 18.94
N ASN A 134 -3.95 -19.72 17.71
CA ASN A 134 -2.88 -19.70 16.71
C ASN A 134 -2.47 -18.25 16.42
N THR A 135 -1.20 -18.04 16.08
CA THR A 135 -0.68 -16.73 15.66
C THR A 135 -0.43 -16.74 14.16
N ALA A 136 -0.83 -15.69 13.47
CA ALA A 136 -0.52 -15.50 12.06
C ALA A 136 0.98 -15.19 11.87
N ASP A 137 1.48 -15.43 10.66
CA ASP A 137 2.84 -15.08 10.27
C ASP A 137 2.86 -13.77 9.49
N LEU A 138 3.95 -13.03 9.59
CA LEU A 138 4.17 -11.81 8.81
C LEU A 138 4.71 -12.16 7.42
N SER A 139 3.84 -12.16 6.41
CA SER A 139 4.19 -12.46 5.01
C SER A 139 4.92 -11.31 4.34
N LYS A 140 4.47 -10.07 4.60
CA LYS A 140 5.17 -8.84 4.22
C LYS A 140 5.18 -7.88 5.38
N ASN A 141 6.34 -7.27 5.59
CA ASN A 141 6.53 -6.34 6.68
C ASN A 141 5.76 -5.02 6.45
N PHE A 142 5.65 -4.22 7.50
CA PHE A 142 5.04 -2.90 7.47
C PHE A 142 5.74 -2.00 6.46
N GLN A 143 4.96 -1.46 5.53
CA GLN A 143 5.43 -0.60 4.46
C GLN A 143 4.38 0.47 4.12
N MET A 144 4.85 1.60 3.60
CA MET A 144 3.97 2.62 3.03
C MET A 144 3.42 2.11 1.69
N CYS A 145 2.13 2.35 1.44
CA CYS A 145 1.53 2.14 0.12
C CYS A 145 1.98 3.19 -0.89
#